data_AF-A0A3D3F1X6-F1
#
_entry.id   AF-A0A3D3F1X6-F1
#
_cell.length_a   1.000
_cell.length_b   1.000
_cell.length_c   1.000
_cell.angle_alpha   90.00
_cell.angle_beta   90.00
_cell.angle_gamma   90.00
#
_symmetry.space_group_name_H-M   'P 1'
#
loop_
_entity.id
_entity.type
_entity.pdbx_description
1 polymer ?
#
loop_
_entity_poly.entity_id
_entity_poly.type
_entity_poly.pdbx_seq_one_letter_code
_entity_poly.pdbx_strand_id
1 'polypeptide(L)'
;MKRKLFFAICILSVLSGCKVGENSKPPKSLSGIYPHLAYYNNEGECGTGAVVPWAGSLWVITYGPHLPYGSSDKLYQVTPSLEQIVRDGSIGGTPANRMIHKESGQL
;
A
#
# COMPACT_ATOMS: atom_id res chain seq x y z
N MET A 1 48.35 5.39 -38.30
CA MET A 1 46.88 5.30 -38.54
C MET A 1 46.26 4.01 -38.01
N LYS A 2 46.82 2.82 -38.27
CA LYS A 2 46.26 1.52 -37.85
C LYS A 2 46.03 1.34 -36.33
N ARG A 3 46.90 1.93 -35.49
CA ARG A 3 46.82 1.87 -34.02
C ARG A 3 45.70 2.74 -33.41
N LYS A 4 45.38 3.87 -34.05
CA LYS A 4 44.22 4.72 -33.69
C LYS A 4 42.90 4.07 -34.12
N LEU A 5 42.89 3.39 -35.27
CA LEU A 5 41.75 2.63 -35.76
C LEU A 5 41.45 1.42 -34.85
N PHE A 6 42.47 0.72 -34.37
CA PHE A 6 42.31 -0.39 -33.43
C PHE A 6 41.74 0.06 -32.07
N PHE A 7 42.23 1.18 -31.53
CA PHE A 7 41.69 1.77 -30.30
C PHE A 7 40.23 2.23 -30.46
N ALA A 8 39.87 2.80 -31.62
CA ALA A 8 38.49 3.21 -31.91
C ALA A 8 37.53 2.02 -31.98
N ILE A 9 37.97 0.89 -32.58
CA ILE A 9 37.15 -0.34 -32.66
C ILE A 9 36.95 -0.97 -31.28
N CYS A 10 37.97 -0.96 -30.41
CA CYS A 10 37.82 -1.45 -29.03
C CYS A 10 36.88 -0.58 -28.16
N ILE A 11 36.83 0.74 -28.40
CA ILE A 11 35.89 1.62 -27.70
C ILE A 11 34.45 1.37 -28.16
N LEU A 12 34.25 1.09 -29.45
CA LEU A 12 32.92 0.81 -30.02
C LEU A 12 32.34 -0.53 -29.53
N SER A 13 33.19 -1.54 -29.29
CA SER A 13 32.76 -2.85 -28.80
C SER A 13 32.39 -2.87 -27.31
N VAL A 14 32.99 -2.00 -26.48
CA VAL A 14 32.64 -1.87 -25.06
C VAL A 14 31.27 -1.21 -24.85
N LEU A 15 30.86 -0.30 -25.75
CA LEU A 15 29.57 0.41 -25.65
C LEU A 15 28.36 -0.44 -26.08
N SER A 16 28.57 -1.54 -26.81
CA SER A 16 27.48 -2.43 -27.26
C SER A 16 27.09 -3.53 -26.26
N GLY A 17 27.78 -3.63 -25.11
CA GLY A 17 27.56 -4.68 -24.11
C GLY A 17 26.53 -4.38 -23.02
N CYS A 18 26.10 -3.12 -22.86
CA CYS A 18 25.08 -2.78 -21.88
C CYS A 18 23.69 -3.13 -22.40
N LYS A 19 23.25 -4.38 -22.18
CA LYS A 19 21.82 -4.69 -22.17
C LYS A 19 21.22 -4.01 -20.94
N VAL A 20 20.44 -2.96 -21.16
CA VAL A 20 19.51 -2.46 -20.15
C VAL A 20 18.64 -3.64 -19.76
N GLY A 21 18.82 -4.15 -18.54
CA GLY A 21 17.99 -5.22 -18.01
C GLY A 21 16.54 -4.76 -18.11
N GLU A 22 15.72 -5.57 -18.77
CA GLU A 22 14.27 -5.37 -18.78
C GLU A 22 13.84 -5.19 -17.32
N ASN A 23 13.25 -4.03 -16.99
CA ASN A 23 12.75 -3.75 -15.65
C ASN A 23 11.61 -4.74 -15.40
N SER A 24 11.95 -5.92 -14.87
CA SER A 24 10.98 -6.94 -14.54
C SER A 24 10.04 -6.32 -13.50
N LYS A 25 8.73 -6.41 -13.77
CA LYS A 25 7.74 -5.92 -12.81
C LYS A 25 7.99 -6.61 -11.48
N PRO A 26 7.99 -5.88 -10.36
CA PRO A 26 8.18 -6.49 -9.05
C PRO A 26 7.14 -7.61 -8.85
N PRO A 27 7.50 -8.68 -8.11
CA PRO A 27 6.57 -9.75 -7.84
C PRO A 27 5.34 -9.20 -7.11
N LYS A 28 4.13 -9.66 -7.49
CA LYS A 28 2.88 -9.25 -6.84
C LYS A 28 2.84 -9.64 -5.35
N SER A 29 3.56 -10.70 -4.97
CA SER A 29 3.62 -11.19 -3.59
C SER A 29 5.02 -11.65 -3.21
N LEU A 30 5.36 -11.51 -1.94
CA LEU A 30 6.57 -12.03 -1.30
C LEU A 30 6.14 -12.95 -0.16
N SER A 31 6.35 -14.27 -0.31
CA SER A 31 5.93 -15.27 0.69
C SER A 31 4.45 -15.16 1.12
N GLY A 32 3.56 -14.88 0.17
CA GLY A 32 2.13 -14.72 0.43
C GLY A 32 1.71 -13.33 0.98
N ILE A 33 2.66 -12.43 1.21
CA ILE A 33 2.41 -11.02 1.54
C ILE A 33 2.25 -10.26 0.23
N TYR A 34 1.26 -9.37 0.15
CA TYR A 34 0.99 -8.53 -1.02
C TYR A 34 1.31 -7.06 -0.69
N PRO A 35 2.55 -6.58 -0.91
CA PRO A 35 2.96 -5.24 -0.47
C PRO A 35 2.13 -4.11 -1.07
N HIS A 36 1.58 -4.29 -2.27
CA HIS A 36 0.74 -3.30 -2.93
C HIS A 36 -0.66 -3.15 -2.31
N LEU A 37 -1.04 -4.02 -1.38
CA LEU A 37 -2.28 -3.93 -0.59
C LEU A 37 -2.05 -3.30 0.79
N ALA A 38 -0.85 -2.80 1.09
CA ALA A 38 -0.61 -2.07 2.33
C ALA A 38 -1.46 -0.80 2.40
N TYR A 39 -1.77 -0.37 3.62
CA TYR A 39 -2.49 0.85 3.92
C TYR A 39 -1.74 1.63 5.01
N TYR A 40 -1.97 2.94 5.03
CA TYR A 40 -1.19 3.91 5.79
C TYR A 40 -2.10 4.98 6.35
N ASN A 41 -1.67 5.56 7.45
CA ASN A 41 -2.31 6.68 8.10
C ASN A 41 -1.24 7.67 8.62
N ASN A 42 -1.67 8.83 9.09
CA ASN A 42 -0.82 9.94 9.55
C ASN A 42 -0.53 9.85 11.05
N GLU A 43 -1.27 9.01 11.78
CA GLU A 43 -1.28 8.92 13.23
C GLU A 43 -0.10 8.13 13.81
N GLY A 44 0.66 7.43 12.97
CA GLY A 44 1.77 6.58 13.39
C GLY A 44 1.33 5.22 13.97
N GLU A 45 0.02 4.95 13.98
CA GLU A 45 -0.57 3.67 14.37
C GLU A 45 -1.63 3.22 13.36
N CYS A 46 -1.26 2.39 12.38
CA CYS A 46 -2.19 1.91 11.36
C CYS A 46 -2.73 0.52 11.72
N GLY A 47 -3.77 0.49 12.55
CA GLY A 47 -4.44 -0.74 12.99
C GLY A 47 -5.54 -1.20 12.03
N THR A 48 -5.70 -2.51 11.87
CA THR A 48 -6.85 -3.10 11.14
C THR A 48 -8.00 -3.35 12.11
N GLY A 49 -9.15 -2.70 11.91
CA GLY A 49 -10.30 -2.81 12.80
C GLY A 49 -11.21 -3.98 12.47
N ALA A 50 -11.50 -4.17 11.19
CA ALA A 50 -12.28 -5.30 10.71
C ALA A 50 -11.87 -5.70 9.30
N VAL A 51 -12.07 -6.98 9.01
CA VAL A 51 -11.91 -7.58 7.69
C VAL A 51 -13.15 -8.41 7.39
N VAL A 52 -13.90 -8.06 6.34
CA VAL A 52 -15.21 -8.66 6.05
C VAL A 52 -15.36 -8.99 4.57
N PRO A 53 -15.65 -10.25 4.19
CA PRO A 53 -16.06 -10.58 2.83
C PRO A 53 -17.51 -10.12 2.61
N TRP A 54 -17.73 -9.19 1.68
CA TRP A 54 -19.07 -8.67 1.36
C TRP A 54 -19.16 -8.18 -0.08
N ALA A 55 -20.31 -8.39 -0.72
CA ALA A 55 -20.59 -7.97 -2.11
C ALA A 55 -19.49 -8.37 -3.12
N GLY A 56 -18.91 -9.57 -2.96
CA GLY A 56 -17.88 -10.10 -3.87
C GLY A 56 -16.50 -9.46 -3.71
N SER A 57 -16.22 -8.76 -2.60
CA SER A 57 -14.92 -8.18 -2.29
C SER A 57 -14.56 -8.38 -0.83
N LEU A 58 -13.28 -8.26 -0.51
CA LEU A 58 -12.80 -8.18 0.87
C LEU A 58 -12.77 -6.72 1.30
N TRP A 59 -13.45 -6.39 2.38
CA TRP A 59 -13.49 -5.03 2.92
C TRP A 59 -12.61 -4.96 4.15
N VAL A 60 -11.78 -3.92 4.22
CA VAL A 60 -10.86 -3.67 5.32
C VAL A 60 -11.08 -2.25 5.81
N ILE A 61 -11.23 -2.07 7.11
CA ILE A 61 -11.30 -0.72 7.72
C ILE A 61 -10.11 -0.56 8.66
N THR A 62 -9.39 0.55 8.51
CA THR A 62 -8.39 0.96 9.51
C THR A 62 -9.06 1.83 10.57
N TYR A 63 -8.48 1.87 11.76
CA TYR A 63 -9.03 2.67 12.85
C TYR A 63 -7.96 3.11 13.84
N GLY A 64 -8.04 4.37 14.26
CA GLY A 64 -7.42 4.90 15.46
C GLY A 64 -8.42 4.85 16.63
N PRO A 65 -8.28 3.93 17.62
CA PRO A 65 -9.23 3.80 18.74
C PRO A 65 -9.40 5.09 19.55
N HIS A 66 -8.37 5.94 19.53
CA HIS A 66 -8.29 7.18 20.30
C HIS A 66 -8.68 8.43 19.48
N LEU A 67 -9.15 8.27 18.23
CA LEU A 67 -9.55 9.37 17.35
C LEU A 67 -11.06 9.34 17.04
N PRO A 68 -11.92 9.80 17.96
CA PRO A 68 -13.38 9.73 17.80
C PRO A 68 -13.97 10.83 16.89
N TYR A 69 -13.20 11.85 16.53
CA TYR A 69 -13.69 13.02 15.77
C TYR A 69 -13.20 13.07 14.32
N GLY A 70 -12.67 11.96 13.83
CA GLY A 70 -12.08 11.84 12.51
C GLY A 70 -10.60 11.46 12.60
N SER A 71 -10.12 10.80 11.55
CA SER A 71 -8.73 10.39 11.40
C SER A 71 -8.40 10.23 9.92
N SER A 72 -7.13 9.99 9.61
CA SER A 72 -6.74 9.65 8.24
C SER A 72 -7.05 8.19 7.86
N ASP A 73 -7.65 7.41 8.78
CA ASP A 73 -8.09 6.04 8.52
C ASP A 73 -9.13 5.94 7.42
N LYS A 74 -9.07 4.82 6.67
CA LYS A 74 -9.89 4.60 5.49
C LYS A 74 -10.60 3.26 5.52
N LEU A 75 -11.63 3.20 4.69
CA LEU A 75 -12.28 1.98 4.25
C LEU A 75 -11.68 1.60 2.90
N TYR A 76 -11.21 0.36 2.81
CA TYR A 76 -10.60 -0.22 1.64
C TYR A 76 -11.48 -1.35 1.13
N GLN A 77 -11.68 -1.39 -0.18
CA GLN A 77 -12.18 -2.56 -0.87
C GLN A 77 -11.02 -3.24 -1.59
N VAL A 78 -10.85 -4.53 -1.37
CA VAL A 78 -9.92 -5.39 -2.11
C VAL A 78 -10.72 -6.33 -3.00
N THR A 79 -10.55 -6.20 -4.31
CA THR A 79 -11.26 -7.01 -5.30
C THR A 79 -10.68 -8.43 -5.39
N PRO A 80 -11.35 -9.38 -6.06
CA PRO A 80 -10.79 -10.71 -6.32
C PRO A 80 -9.49 -10.68 -7.15
N SER A 81 -9.26 -9.62 -7.95
CA SER A 81 -8.01 -9.41 -8.70
C SER A 81 -6.89 -8.80 -7.84
N LEU A 82 -7.11 -8.62 -6.54
CA LEU A 82 -6.21 -7.98 -5.59
C LEU A 82 -5.91 -6.52 -5.95
N GLU A 83 -6.93 -5.80 -6.40
CA GLU A 83 -6.90 -4.34 -6.56
C GLU A 83 -7.48 -3.69 -5.31
N GLN A 84 -6.81 -2.65 -4.80
CA GLN A 84 -7.27 -1.89 -3.66
C GLN A 84 -7.94 -0.60 -4.13
N ILE A 85 -9.17 -0.37 -3.68
CA ILE A 85 -9.93 0.85 -3.91
C ILE A 85 -10.16 1.52 -2.56
N VAL A 86 -9.62 2.72 -2.39
CA VAL A 86 -9.85 3.55 -1.20
C VAL A 86 -11.20 4.23 -1.33
N ARG A 87 -12.02 4.17 -0.28
CA ARG A 87 -13.35 4.80 -0.27
C ARG A 87 -13.28 6.19 0.38
N ASP A 88 -13.51 7.22 -0.42
CA ASP A 88 -13.45 8.63 0.00
C ASP A 88 -14.46 8.98 1.09
N GLY A 89 -15.57 8.25 1.18
CA GLY A 89 -16.58 8.44 2.22
C GLY A 89 -16.12 8.04 3.63
N SER A 90 -14.97 7.38 3.77
CA SER A 90 -14.39 7.07 5.07
C SER A 90 -13.63 8.25 5.63
N ILE A 91 -14.21 8.88 6.66
CA ILE A 91 -13.66 10.04 7.36
C ILE A 91 -12.94 9.67 8.67
N GLY A 92 -12.80 8.38 8.96
CA GLY A 92 -12.29 7.90 10.25
C GLY A 92 -13.29 8.15 11.38
N GLY A 93 -12.82 8.35 12.60
CA GLY A 93 -13.69 8.77 13.70
C GLY A 93 -14.48 7.65 14.39
N THR A 94 -14.21 6.39 14.10
CA THR A 94 -14.96 5.27 14.70
C THR A 94 -14.46 5.02 16.13
N PRO A 95 -15.28 5.24 17.18
CA PRO A 95 -14.87 4.92 18.54
C PRO A 95 -14.80 3.40 18.72
N ALA A 96 -13.67 2.89 19.22
CA ALA A 96 -13.53 1.49 19.58
C ALA A 96 -14.06 1.25 21.00
N ASN A 97 -14.86 0.18 21.20
CA ASN A 97 -15.23 -0.39 22.51
C ASN A 97 -15.61 0.64 23.59
N ARG A 98 -16.36 1.68 23.22
CA ARG A 98 -16.78 2.70 24.17
C ARG A 98 -17.98 2.20 24.96
N MET A 99 -17.77 1.91 26.24
CA MET A 99 -18.89 1.76 27.16
C MET A 99 -19.58 3.13 27.26
N ILE A 100 -20.87 3.18 26.93
CA ILE A 100 -21.67 4.37 27.20
C ILE A 100 -21.89 4.42 28.72
N HIS A 101 -21.14 5.28 29.40
CA HIS A 101 -21.21 5.41 30.85
C HIS A 101 -22.27 6.46 31.22
N LYS A 102 -23.49 5.97 31.45
CA LYS A 102 -24.68 6.81 31.66
C LYS A 102 -24.56 7.71 32.88
N GLU A 103 -23.87 7.25 33.91
CA GLU A 103 -23.73 7.92 35.20
C GLU A 103 -22.89 9.20 35.11
N SER A 104 -21.88 9.21 34.22
CA SER A 104 -21.06 10.41 33.99
C SER A 104 -21.53 11.25 32.79
N GLY A 105 -22.44 10.73 31.97
CA GLY A 105 -22.90 11.40 30.74
C GLY A 105 -21.79 11.57 29.69
N GLN A 106 -20.71 10.80 29.80
CA GLN A 106 -19.59 10.84 28.86
C GLN A 106 -19.79 9.78 27.77
N LEU A 107 -19.50 10.20 26.52
CA LEU A 107 -19.22 9.29 25.42
C LEU A 107 -17.72 9.00 25.45
#